data_AF-A0A0S7F0M9-F1
#
_entry.id   AF-A0A0S7F0M9-F1
#
_cell.length_a   1.000
_cell.length_b   1.000
_cell.length_c   1.000
_cell.angle_alpha   90.00
_cell.angle_beta   90.00
_cell.angle_gamma   90.00
#
_symmetry.space_group_name_H-M   'P 1'
#
loop_
_entity.id
_entity.type
_entity.pdbx_description
1 polymer ?
#
loop_
_entity_poly.entity_id
_entity_poly.type
_entity_poly.pdbx_seq_one_letter_code
_entity_poly.pdbx_strand_id
1 'polypeptide(L)'
;PLVASDSSKNILEQSNLTGSDLHEIATLAGASNLTDLVVKMVNIFTDIDKTCSGQERNLTMTTDCFLGLINDISSFLAITPALQNEATLLFFISDVVTKNLRDFNQVDFSSDSDTAIVQTLETILTNIKMILELNQQNNSDIIMEITMVEQLIQLVTDMEPFNRLNTTSMEDPLRTQKVFLELMDWYLTKLEMITRNSSVSRFLRDFFHVTKIQVAAQLSQIEFSLYVSEKIEFLMNNLQYPLDGADLSVIGQTTIDIIRHLLNYTTTMMELQDNIPGVNQLHSIQFQIKLYLDVIERWIKQPNVPFLLSSMLQWGNSSTIFSTSVRDLNLLLQTVAPLIDEDVAAFLLTITNITEAFNNAIRIAEQPGELQSDVFIASILTGIHRALQIPGPVMGPPSPAEQVCMHVYVSQSGHWDTSD
;
A
#
# COMPACT_ATOMS: atom_id res chain seq x y z
N PRO A 1 29.67 62.31 -1.00
CA PRO A 1 30.29 62.05 -2.33
C PRO A 1 29.28 61.36 -3.24
N LEU A 2 28.70 62.14 -4.15
CA LEU A 2 27.68 61.70 -5.09
C LEU A 2 28.27 60.75 -6.14
N VAL A 3 27.78 59.52 -6.18
CA VAL A 3 27.80 58.66 -7.36
C VAL A 3 26.35 58.34 -7.67
N ALA A 4 25.63 59.25 -8.37
CA ALA A 4 24.32 58.97 -8.98
C ALA A 4 23.81 60.22 -9.73
N SER A 5 24.31 60.45 -10.94
CA SER A 5 23.71 61.40 -11.88
C SER A 5 23.10 60.64 -13.07
N ASP A 6 23.87 59.70 -13.63
CA ASP A 6 23.42 58.92 -14.77
C ASP A 6 22.57 57.71 -14.36
N SER A 7 22.84 57.08 -13.21
CA SER A 7 22.07 55.94 -12.71
C SER A 7 20.65 56.34 -12.27
N SER A 8 20.52 57.46 -11.58
CA SER A 8 19.24 58.03 -11.14
C SER A 8 18.36 58.42 -12.33
N LYS A 9 18.95 59.00 -13.38
CA LYS A 9 18.22 59.32 -14.61
C LYS A 9 17.74 58.09 -15.37
N ASN A 10 18.57 57.04 -15.41
CA ASN A 10 18.24 55.75 -16.05
C ASN A 10 17.14 54.99 -15.26
N ILE A 11 17.15 55.06 -13.93
CA ILE A 11 16.11 54.47 -13.06
C ILE A 11 14.77 55.20 -13.23
N LEU A 12 14.81 56.54 -13.37
CA LEU A 12 13.64 57.36 -13.65
C LEU A 12 13.04 57.04 -15.02
N GLU A 13 13.87 56.91 -16.06
CA GLU A 13 13.44 56.50 -17.40
C GLU A 13 12.87 55.07 -17.43
N GLN A 14 13.46 54.12 -16.68
CA GLN A 14 12.91 52.76 -16.54
C GLN A 14 11.58 52.70 -15.77
N SER A 15 11.35 53.66 -14.87
CA SER A 15 10.14 53.74 -14.05
C SER A 15 9.08 54.67 -14.66
N ASN A 16 9.33 55.22 -15.86
CA ASN A 16 8.46 56.17 -16.54
C ASN A 16 8.17 57.46 -15.73
N LEU A 17 9.10 57.86 -14.86
CA LEU A 17 9.00 59.04 -14.00
C LEU A 17 9.97 60.13 -14.46
N THR A 18 9.56 61.38 -14.35
CA THR A 18 10.42 62.55 -14.61
C THR A 18 11.02 63.10 -13.31
N GLY A 19 12.06 63.93 -13.44
CA GLY A 19 12.63 64.64 -12.28
C GLY A 19 11.65 65.60 -11.60
N SER A 20 10.66 66.12 -12.33
CA SER A 20 9.56 66.91 -11.77
C SER A 20 8.58 66.04 -10.98
N ASP A 21 8.26 64.85 -11.47
CA ASP A 21 7.37 63.91 -10.76
C ASP A 21 8.00 63.51 -9.42
N LEU A 22 9.32 63.34 -9.39
CA LEU A 22 10.04 63.04 -8.14
C LEU A 22 10.06 64.20 -7.15
N HIS A 23 10.13 65.43 -7.64
CA HIS A 23 10.01 66.61 -6.79
C HIS A 23 8.60 66.75 -6.24
N GLU A 24 7.57 66.51 -7.06
CA GLU A 24 6.18 66.51 -6.63
C GLU A 24 5.91 65.41 -5.59
N ILE A 25 6.40 64.18 -5.81
CA ILE A 25 6.37 63.09 -4.82
C ILE A 25 7.06 63.49 -3.51
N ALA A 26 8.26 64.07 -3.58
CA ALA A 26 8.98 64.53 -2.39
C ALA A 26 8.18 65.58 -1.62
N THR A 27 7.57 66.53 -2.33
CA THR A 27 6.78 67.60 -1.74
C THR A 27 5.48 67.08 -1.11
N LEU A 28 4.78 66.16 -1.79
CA LEU A 28 3.57 65.50 -1.30
C LEU A 28 3.86 64.56 -0.12
N ALA A 29 5.03 63.93 -0.07
CA ALA A 29 5.51 63.10 1.05
C ALA A 29 6.03 63.95 2.25
N GLY A 30 5.91 65.27 2.17
CA GLY A 30 6.45 66.21 3.15
C GLY A 30 7.96 66.08 3.33
N ALA A 31 8.68 65.58 2.32
CA ALA A 31 10.13 65.48 2.30
C ALA A 31 10.73 66.81 1.81
N SER A 32 11.72 67.30 2.54
CA SER A 32 12.43 68.53 2.25
C SER A 32 13.28 68.47 0.98
N ASN A 33 13.68 67.26 0.57
CA ASN A 33 14.41 66.98 -0.66
C ASN A 33 14.38 65.47 -1.00
N LEU A 34 15.01 65.12 -2.11
CA LEU A 34 15.09 63.77 -2.66
C LEU A 34 15.84 62.78 -1.74
N THR A 35 16.87 63.25 -1.03
CA THR A 35 17.60 62.46 -0.03
C THR A 35 16.73 62.19 1.20
N ASP A 36 15.96 63.19 1.64
CA ASP A 36 14.99 63.07 2.72
C ASP A 36 13.84 62.12 2.36
N LEU A 37 13.39 62.14 1.10
CA LEU A 37 12.42 61.17 0.57
C LEU A 37 12.97 59.73 0.63
N VAL A 38 14.20 59.50 0.19
CA VAL A 38 14.86 58.18 0.26
C VAL A 38 15.04 57.73 1.72
N VAL A 39 15.40 58.63 2.63
CA VAL A 39 15.51 58.32 4.07
C VAL A 39 14.15 57.94 4.64
N LYS A 40 13.07 58.68 4.32
CA LYS A 40 11.71 58.33 4.74
C LYS A 40 11.26 56.98 4.18
N MET A 41 11.51 56.69 2.91
CA MET A 41 11.24 55.37 2.31
C MET A 41 12.01 54.26 3.02
N VAL A 42 13.31 54.44 3.23
CA VAL A 42 14.15 53.43 3.89
C VAL A 42 13.68 53.20 5.32
N ASN A 43 13.33 54.26 6.06
CA ASN A 43 12.84 54.16 7.43
C ASN A 43 11.55 53.34 7.52
N ILE A 44 10.60 53.50 6.58
CA ILE A 44 9.38 52.68 6.49
C ILE A 44 9.72 51.18 6.48
N PHE A 45 10.77 50.76 5.76
CA PHE A 45 11.16 49.35 5.66
C PHE A 45 12.13 48.88 6.76
N THR A 46 13.05 49.73 7.22
CA THR A 46 14.06 49.37 8.22
C THR A 46 13.54 49.40 9.65
N ASP A 47 12.44 50.11 9.91
CA ASP A 47 11.82 50.14 11.24
C ASP A 47 10.97 48.90 11.52
N ILE A 48 10.58 48.11 10.51
CA ILE A 48 9.77 46.90 10.70
C ILE A 48 10.44 45.92 11.67
N ASP A 49 11.72 45.63 11.44
CA ASP A 49 12.49 44.66 12.22
C ASP A 49 12.91 45.21 13.60
N LYS A 50 13.00 46.54 13.74
CA LYS A 50 13.42 47.22 14.99
C LYS A 50 12.26 47.63 15.90
N THR A 51 11.10 47.95 15.32
CA THR A 51 9.95 48.50 16.06
C THR A 51 8.76 47.55 16.10
N CYS A 52 8.53 46.65 15.15
CA CYS A 52 7.39 45.73 15.21
C CYS A 52 7.77 44.30 15.61
N SER A 53 9.07 43.96 15.65
CA SER A 53 9.57 42.64 16.05
C SER A 53 10.47 42.75 17.29
N GLY A 54 10.02 42.21 18.43
CA GLY A 54 10.80 42.22 19.68
C GLY A 54 10.24 41.22 20.69
N GLN A 55 11.14 40.56 21.42
CA GLN A 55 10.87 39.37 22.24
C GLN A 55 9.99 39.61 23.49
N GLU A 56 9.63 40.87 23.80
CA GLU A 56 8.89 41.30 25.01
C GLU A 56 7.60 42.09 24.75
N ARG A 57 7.04 42.13 23.54
CA ARG A 57 5.81 42.92 23.26
C ARG A 57 4.52 42.10 23.33
N ASN A 58 3.51 42.66 24.01
CA ASN A 58 2.13 42.15 23.98
C ASN A 58 1.53 42.24 22.57
N LEU A 59 0.66 41.29 22.20
CA LEU A 59 0.00 41.17 20.89
C LEU A 59 -0.62 42.48 20.38
N THR A 60 -1.19 43.27 21.29
CA THR A 60 -1.81 44.58 21.03
C THR A 60 -0.79 45.62 20.54
N MET A 61 0.39 45.69 21.17
CA MET A 61 1.45 46.64 20.80
C MET A 61 2.09 46.28 19.46
N THR A 62 2.20 44.99 19.15
CA THR A 62 2.69 44.51 17.85
C THR A 62 1.70 44.88 16.74
N THR A 63 0.40 44.76 17.01
CA THR A 63 -0.63 45.10 16.03
C THR A 63 -0.75 46.60 15.77
N ASP A 64 -0.71 47.43 16.82
CA ASP A 64 -0.69 48.88 16.66
C ASP A 64 0.52 49.35 15.83
N CYS A 65 1.66 48.66 15.96
CA CYS A 65 2.85 48.89 15.14
C CYS A 65 2.60 48.55 13.66
N PHE A 66 2.06 47.36 13.38
CA PHE A 66 1.70 46.97 12.01
C PHE A 66 0.64 47.88 11.40
N LEU A 67 -0.35 48.32 12.16
CA LEU A 67 -1.36 49.30 11.71
C LEU A 67 -0.73 50.65 11.37
N GLY A 68 0.21 51.13 12.18
CA GLY A 68 0.99 52.34 11.88
C GLY A 68 1.75 52.21 10.55
N LEU A 69 2.44 51.09 10.37
CA LEU A 69 3.20 50.81 9.16
C LEU A 69 2.30 50.75 7.91
N ILE A 70 1.16 50.07 8.00
CA ILE A 70 0.20 49.97 6.88
C ILE A 70 -0.32 51.37 6.51
N ASN A 71 -0.61 52.21 7.49
CA ASN A 71 -1.03 53.58 7.24
C ASN A 71 0.08 54.41 6.58
N ASP A 72 1.33 54.24 7.00
CA ASP A 72 2.48 54.95 6.41
C ASP A 72 2.72 54.52 4.96
N ILE A 73 2.71 53.21 4.69
CA ILE A 73 2.83 52.65 3.33
C ILE A 73 1.67 53.11 2.46
N SER A 74 0.43 53.03 2.95
CA SER A 74 -0.76 53.37 2.17
C SER A 74 -0.82 54.88 1.87
N SER A 75 -0.45 55.72 2.84
CA SER A 75 -0.32 57.16 2.64
C SER A 75 0.75 57.49 1.61
N PHE A 76 1.87 56.77 1.62
CA PHE A 76 2.95 56.93 0.65
C PHE A 76 2.53 56.48 -0.77
N LEU A 77 1.84 55.35 -0.89
CA LEU A 77 1.37 54.86 -2.19
C LEU A 77 0.27 55.77 -2.77
N ALA A 78 -0.60 56.33 -1.93
CA ALA A 78 -1.68 57.23 -2.35
C ALA A 78 -1.18 58.55 -2.98
N ILE A 79 0.02 59.01 -2.61
CA ILE A 79 0.64 60.21 -3.19
C ILE A 79 1.54 59.93 -4.40
N THR A 80 1.68 58.66 -4.81
CA THR A 80 2.54 58.27 -5.93
C THR A 80 1.81 58.51 -7.27
N PRO A 81 2.30 59.40 -8.16
CA PRO A 81 1.64 59.77 -9.42
C PRO A 81 1.31 58.57 -10.32
N ALA A 82 2.20 57.58 -10.39
CA ALA A 82 1.97 56.36 -11.16
C ALA A 82 0.80 55.50 -10.63
N LEU A 83 0.40 55.72 -9.38
CA LEU A 83 -0.65 54.99 -8.68
C LEU A 83 -1.89 55.86 -8.40
N GLN A 84 -1.94 57.10 -8.88
CA GLN A 84 -3.09 57.99 -8.66
C GLN A 84 -4.41 57.38 -9.15
N ASN A 85 -4.38 56.61 -10.25
CA ASN A 85 -5.55 55.92 -10.78
C ASN A 85 -5.95 54.67 -9.97
N GLU A 86 -5.05 54.20 -9.10
CA GLU A 86 -5.23 53.03 -8.23
C GLU A 86 -5.41 53.42 -6.75
N ALA A 87 -5.58 54.72 -6.45
CA ALA A 87 -5.69 55.24 -5.09
C ALA A 87 -6.86 54.60 -4.31
N THR A 88 -7.95 54.26 -5.01
CA THR A 88 -9.10 53.55 -4.45
C THR A 88 -8.73 52.11 -4.04
N LEU A 89 -8.02 51.38 -4.89
CA LEU A 89 -7.51 50.03 -4.60
C LEU A 89 -6.58 50.03 -3.38
N LEU A 90 -5.64 50.99 -3.33
CA LEU A 90 -4.70 51.14 -2.23
C LEU A 90 -5.39 51.44 -0.89
N PHE A 91 -6.41 52.31 -0.89
CA PHE A 91 -7.20 52.59 0.30
C PHE A 91 -7.96 51.35 0.79
N PHE A 92 -8.56 50.58 -0.12
CA PHE A 92 -9.27 49.36 0.24
C PHE A 92 -8.36 48.26 0.80
N ILE A 93 -7.16 48.10 0.25
CA ILE A 93 -6.15 47.17 0.79
C ILE A 93 -5.81 47.56 2.24
N SER A 94 -5.54 48.84 2.49
CA SER A 94 -5.24 49.36 3.83
C SER A 94 -6.37 49.10 4.83
N ASP A 95 -7.61 49.39 4.44
CA ASP A 95 -8.79 49.24 5.30
C ASP A 95 -9.02 47.78 5.69
N VAL A 96 -8.88 46.85 4.74
CA VAL A 96 -9.06 45.42 5.00
C VAL A 96 -7.93 44.83 5.82
N VAL A 97 -6.66 45.16 5.56
CA VAL A 97 -5.57 44.66 6.40
C VAL A 97 -5.73 45.20 7.83
N THR A 98 -6.16 46.46 7.97
CA THR A 98 -6.46 47.07 9.27
C THR A 98 -7.61 46.37 9.99
N LYS A 99 -8.70 46.10 9.27
CA LYS A 99 -9.87 45.40 9.78
C LYS A 99 -9.52 43.97 10.19
N ASN A 100 -8.85 43.20 9.34
CA ASN A 100 -8.42 41.83 9.63
C ASN A 100 -7.49 41.75 10.84
N LEU A 101 -6.53 42.68 10.98
CA LEU A 101 -5.64 42.74 12.15
C LEU A 101 -6.40 43.06 13.45
N ARG A 102 -7.38 43.96 13.39
CA ARG A 102 -8.23 44.28 14.55
C ARG A 102 -9.14 43.13 14.93
N ASP A 103 -9.75 42.48 13.94
CA ASP A 103 -10.64 41.34 14.14
C ASP A 103 -9.84 40.18 14.76
N PHE A 104 -8.65 39.86 14.21
CA PHE A 104 -7.75 38.83 14.73
C PHE A 104 -7.39 39.02 16.22
N ASN A 105 -7.11 40.26 16.64
CA ASN A 105 -6.78 40.56 18.04
C ASN A 105 -7.92 40.40 19.03
N GLN A 106 -9.17 40.42 18.55
CA GLN A 106 -10.34 40.27 19.40
C GLN A 106 -10.77 38.80 19.55
N VAL A 107 -10.15 37.89 18.78
CA VAL A 107 -10.44 36.46 18.84
C VAL A 107 -9.86 35.85 20.11
N ASP A 108 -10.74 35.23 20.89
CA ASP A 108 -10.35 34.44 22.07
C ASP A 108 -10.04 33.00 21.66
N PHE A 109 -8.75 32.66 21.58
CA PHE A 109 -8.28 31.31 21.27
C PHE A 109 -8.29 30.37 22.49
N SER A 110 -8.71 30.81 23.68
CA SER A 110 -8.58 30.03 24.92
C SER A 110 -9.64 28.94 25.13
N SER A 111 -10.77 29.02 24.42
CA SER A 111 -11.92 28.12 24.62
C SER A 111 -12.06 27.07 23.50
N ASP A 112 -12.12 27.51 22.24
CA ASP A 112 -12.17 26.65 21.06
C ASP A 112 -11.30 27.24 19.95
N SER A 113 -10.02 26.90 20.00
CA SER A 113 -9.01 27.44 19.10
C SER A 113 -9.26 27.07 17.64
N ASP A 114 -9.83 25.90 17.34
CA ASP A 114 -10.03 25.44 15.97
C ASP A 114 -11.18 26.20 15.31
N THR A 115 -12.31 26.32 16.01
CA THR A 115 -13.46 27.13 15.55
C THR A 115 -13.07 28.60 15.40
N ALA A 116 -12.27 29.13 16.33
CA ALA A 116 -11.76 30.49 16.28
C ALA A 116 -10.87 30.74 15.05
N ILE A 117 -9.98 29.80 14.71
CA ILE A 117 -9.14 29.88 13.50
C ILE A 117 -10.01 29.88 12.24
N VAL A 118 -10.99 28.99 12.16
CA VAL A 118 -11.88 28.86 10.99
C VAL A 118 -12.67 30.13 10.75
N GLN A 119 -13.33 30.66 11.77
CA GLN A 119 -14.10 31.92 11.67
C GLN A 119 -13.21 33.11 11.26
N THR A 120 -11.98 33.14 11.76
CA THR A 120 -10.99 34.16 11.38
C THR A 120 -10.64 34.05 9.90
N LEU A 121 -10.34 32.85 9.41
CA LEU A 121 -10.00 32.61 8.00
C LEU A 121 -11.19 32.95 7.07
N GLU A 122 -12.42 32.58 7.45
CA GLU A 122 -13.65 32.93 6.72
C GLU A 122 -13.86 34.45 6.66
N THR A 123 -13.59 35.16 7.75
CA THR A 123 -13.69 36.64 7.81
C THR A 123 -12.67 37.30 6.88
N ILE A 124 -11.41 36.84 6.93
CA ILE A 124 -10.35 37.32 6.04
C ILE A 124 -10.74 37.12 4.58
N LEU A 125 -11.23 35.92 4.24
CA LEU A 125 -11.60 35.57 2.88
C LEU A 125 -12.81 36.37 2.38
N THR A 126 -13.78 36.63 3.25
CA THR A 126 -14.93 37.51 2.96
C THR A 126 -14.47 38.93 2.64
N ASN A 127 -13.55 39.48 3.43
CA ASN A 127 -13.00 40.81 3.19
C ASN A 127 -12.20 40.85 1.86
N ILE A 128 -11.44 39.81 1.52
CA ILE A 128 -10.74 39.69 0.23
C ILE A 128 -11.73 39.67 -0.94
N LYS A 129 -12.80 38.86 -0.86
CA LYS A 129 -13.86 38.82 -1.90
C LYS A 129 -14.49 40.18 -2.13
N MET A 130 -14.83 40.88 -1.06
CA MET A 130 -15.43 42.22 -1.12
C MET A 130 -14.52 43.20 -1.88
N ILE A 131 -13.20 43.17 -1.65
CA ILE A 131 -12.24 44.02 -2.38
C ILE A 131 -12.22 43.68 -3.88
N LEU A 132 -12.15 42.40 -4.21
CA LEU A 132 -12.07 41.96 -5.60
C LEU A 132 -13.32 42.35 -6.38
N GLU A 133 -14.49 42.28 -5.75
CA GLU A 133 -15.76 42.76 -6.32
C GLU A 133 -15.75 44.27 -6.52
N LEU A 134 -15.33 45.04 -5.51
CA LEU A 134 -15.26 46.50 -5.59
C LEU A 134 -14.29 47.00 -6.66
N ASN A 135 -13.22 46.26 -6.92
CA ASN A 135 -12.20 46.61 -7.92
C ASN A 135 -12.40 45.92 -9.28
N GLN A 136 -13.52 45.22 -9.49
CA GLN A 136 -13.83 44.51 -10.74
C GLN A 136 -12.72 43.50 -11.15
N GLN A 137 -11.99 42.96 -10.18
CA GLN A 137 -10.91 41.97 -10.38
C GLN A 137 -11.39 40.53 -10.14
N ASN A 138 -12.69 40.28 -10.26
CA ASN A 138 -13.31 38.96 -10.04
C ASN A 138 -13.17 38.02 -11.26
N ASN A 139 -11.96 37.89 -11.81
CA ASN A 139 -11.73 36.96 -12.91
C ASN A 139 -11.93 35.51 -12.47
N SER A 140 -12.16 34.62 -13.45
CA SER A 140 -12.44 33.20 -13.18
C SER A 140 -11.33 32.50 -12.39
N ASP A 141 -10.07 32.89 -12.63
CA ASP A 141 -8.90 32.24 -12.05
C ASP A 141 -8.77 32.57 -10.55
N ILE A 142 -8.95 33.83 -10.18
CA ILE A 142 -8.95 34.28 -8.78
C ILE A 142 -10.13 33.65 -8.02
N ILE A 143 -11.31 33.57 -8.63
CA ILE A 143 -12.49 32.92 -8.02
C ILE A 143 -12.20 31.44 -7.76
N MET A 144 -11.55 30.72 -8.69
CA MET A 144 -11.18 29.32 -8.49
C MET A 144 -10.25 29.12 -7.29
N GLU A 145 -9.25 29.98 -7.12
CA GLU A 145 -8.34 29.92 -5.96
C GLU A 145 -9.07 30.23 -4.66
N ILE A 146 -9.95 31.22 -4.66
CA ILE A 146 -10.76 31.56 -3.48
C ILE A 146 -11.68 30.40 -3.09
N THR A 147 -12.37 29.78 -4.06
CA THR A 147 -13.22 28.62 -3.80
C THR A 147 -12.41 27.43 -3.27
N MET A 148 -11.20 27.23 -3.78
CA MET A 148 -10.29 26.19 -3.25
C MET A 148 -9.95 26.47 -1.77
N VAL A 149 -9.60 27.71 -1.41
CA VAL A 149 -9.33 28.08 -0.01
C VAL A 149 -10.57 27.91 0.89
N GLU A 150 -11.77 28.27 0.43
CA GLU A 150 -13.02 28.03 1.17
C GLU A 150 -13.21 26.55 1.50
N GLN A 151 -13.00 25.68 0.50
CA GLN A 151 -13.13 24.25 0.69
C GLN A 151 -12.06 23.68 1.61
N LEU A 152 -10.84 24.22 1.60
CA LEU A 152 -9.79 23.84 2.55
C LEU A 152 -10.15 24.24 3.98
N ILE A 153 -10.69 25.43 4.19
CA ILE A 153 -11.16 25.89 5.51
C ILE A 153 -12.25 24.94 6.02
N GLN A 154 -13.21 24.56 5.17
CA GLN A 154 -14.26 23.60 5.52
C GLN A 154 -13.68 22.22 5.88
N LEU A 155 -12.67 21.75 5.14
CA LEU A 155 -12.05 20.45 5.38
C LEU A 155 -11.40 20.35 6.78
N VAL A 156 -10.82 21.43 7.29
CA VAL A 156 -10.19 21.45 8.63
C VAL A 156 -11.20 21.15 9.74
N THR A 157 -12.45 21.57 9.55
CA THR A 157 -13.54 21.29 10.50
C THR A 157 -14.27 19.98 10.26
N ASP A 158 -13.95 19.27 9.18
CA ASP A 158 -14.67 18.06 8.81
C ASP A 158 -14.23 16.87 9.67
N MET A 159 -15.06 16.57 10.67
CA MET A 159 -14.91 15.45 11.60
C MET A 159 -15.66 14.19 11.13
N GLU A 160 -16.21 14.16 9.90
CA GLU A 160 -16.84 12.96 9.32
C GLU A 160 -16.02 11.68 9.50
N PRO A 161 -14.70 11.63 9.21
CA PRO A 161 -13.95 10.39 9.31
C PRO A 161 -13.82 9.90 10.76
N PHE A 162 -13.79 10.80 11.74
CA PHE A 162 -13.68 10.45 13.16
C PHE A 162 -14.97 9.89 13.74
N ASN A 163 -16.12 10.32 13.23
CA ASN A 163 -17.44 9.81 13.66
C ASN A 163 -17.65 8.33 13.33
N ARG A 164 -16.87 7.77 12.40
CA ARG A 164 -16.94 6.36 11.99
C ARG A 164 -15.95 5.46 12.72
N LEU A 165 -15.11 6.02 13.59
CA LEU A 165 -14.08 5.27 14.30
C LEU A 165 -14.68 4.38 15.37
N ASN A 166 -14.40 3.09 15.27
CA ASN A 166 -14.69 2.15 16.34
C ASN A 166 -13.53 2.13 17.34
N THR A 167 -13.69 2.82 18.48
CA THR A 167 -12.66 2.95 19.52
C THR A 167 -12.21 1.62 20.12
N THR A 168 -13.06 0.59 20.13
CA THR A 168 -12.66 -0.76 20.57
C THR A 168 -11.65 -1.43 19.64
N SER A 169 -11.56 -1.00 18.37
CA SER A 169 -10.57 -1.53 17.42
C SER A 169 -9.16 -0.96 17.64
N MET A 170 -8.97 0.00 18.55
CA MET A 170 -7.70 0.69 18.80
C MET A 170 -6.83 0.02 19.88
N GLU A 171 -7.26 -1.11 20.46
CA GLU A 171 -6.44 -1.86 21.42
C GLU A 171 -5.33 -2.67 20.74
N ASP A 172 -5.54 -3.05 19.48
CA ASP A 172 -4.53 -3.75 18.66
C ASP A 172 -3.68 -2.75 17.86
N PRO A 173 -2.33 -2.82 17.93
CA PRO A 173 -1.46 -1.88 17.22
C PRO A 173 -1.63 -1.89 15.69
N LEU A 174 -1.89 -3.05 15.07
CA LEU A 174 -2.06 -3.16 13.62
C LEU A 174 -3.39 -2.56 13.17
N ARG A 175 -4.47 -2.83 13.89
CA ARG A 175 -5.78 -2.22 13.64
C ARG A 175 -5.75 -0.71 13.85
N THR A 176 -5.02 -0.23 14.85
CA THR A 176 -4.80 1.20 15.08
C THR A 176 -4.07 1.85 13.90
N GLN A 177 -2.99 1.21 13.41
CA GLN A 177 -2.28 1.69 12.23
C GLN A 177 -3.16 1.71 10.97
N LYS A 178 -4.01 0.69 10.77
CA LYS A 178 -4.98 0.65 9.67
C LYS A 178 -5.90 1.87 9.69
N VAL A 179 -6.50 2.16 10.84
CA VAL A 179 -7.40 3.30 11.02
C VAL A 179 -6.73 4.63 10.66
N PHE A 180 -5.49 4.85 11.11
CA PHE A 180 -4.75 6.07 10.76
C PHE A 180 -4.50 6.19 9.25
N LEU A 181 -4.18 5.09 8.57
CA LEU A 181 -3.97 5.10 7.13
C LEU A 181 -5.27 5.33 6.34
N GLU A 182 -6.40 4.80 6.79
CA GLU A 182 -7.72 5.07 6.19
C GLU A 182 -8.10 6.56 6.34
N LEU A 183 -7.80 7.16 7.50
CA LEU A 183 -7.93 8.60 7.72
C LEU A 183 -7.05 9.40 6.75
N MET A 184 -5.78 9.00 6.59
CA MET A 184 -4.87 9.63 5.65
C MET A 184 -5.36 9.53 4.21
N ASP A 185 -5.83 8.36 3.76
CA ASP A 185 -6.40 8.16 2.42
C ASP A 185 -7.62 9.07 2.17
N TRP A 186 -8.50 9.17 3.17
CA TRP A 186 -9.68 10.02 3.11
C TRP A 186 -9.30 11.50 2.94
N TYR A 187 -8.40 12.02 3.79
CA TYR A 187 -7.96 13.41 3.71
C TYR A 187 -7.19 13.69 2.41
N LEU A 188 -6.32 12.79 1.97
CA LEU A 188 -5.60 12.93 0.69
C LEU A 188 -6.56 13.00 -0.49
N THR A 189 -7.61 12.17 -0.48
CA THR A 189 -8.62 12.17 -1.54
C THR A 189 -9.44 13.46 -1.56
N LYS A 190 -9.80 14.01 -0.40
CA LYS A 190 -10.47 15.31 -0.31
C LYS A 190 -9.57 16.45 -0.77
N LEU A 191 -8.32 16.49 -0.31
CA LEU A 191 -7.34 17.51 -0.70
C LEU A 191 -7.07 17.51 -2.21
N GLU A 192 -6.90 16.33 -2.83
CA GLU A 192 -6.72 16.24 -4.28
C GLU A 192 -7.94 16.74 -5.04
N MET A 193 -9.15 16.41 -4.57
CA MET A 193 -10.40 16.88 -5.18
C MET A 193 -10.54 18.40 -5.10
N ILE A 194 -10.27 18.99 -3.94
CA ILE A 194 -10.36 20.44 -3.68
C ILE A 194 -9.33 21.21 -4.53
N THR A 195 -8.10 20.70 -4.59
CA THR A 195 -7.01 21.39 -5.31
C THR A 195 -7.01 21.14 -6.80
N ARG A 196 -7.81 20.20 -7.33
CA ARG A 196 -7.75 19.71 -8.73
C ARG A 196 -7.78 20.79 -9.80
N ASN A 197 -8.60 21.82 -9.61
CA ASN A 197 -8.78 22.89 -10.59
C ASN A 197 -7.98 24.15 -10.27
N SER A 198 -7.23 24.17 -9.15
CA SER A 198 -6.37 25.27 -8.76
C SER A 198 -5.05 25.22 -9.54
N SER A 199 -4.39 26.37 -9.68
CA SER A 199 -3.01 26.50 -10.14
C SER A 199 -2.01 25.68 -9.32
N VAL A 200 -2.34 25.38 -8.05
CA VAL A 200 -1.50 24.58 -7.15
C VAL A 200 -1.52 23.08 -7.50
N SER A 201 -2.56 22.59 -8.20
CA SER A 201 -2.70 21.18 -8.61
C SER A 201 -1.45 20.63 -9.29
N ARG A 202 -0.79 21.45 -10.12
CA ARG A 202 0.40 21.05 -10.87
C ARG A 202 1.57 20.70 -9.95
N PHE A 203 1.70 21.37 -8.80
CA PHE A 203 2.75 21.12 -7.83
C PHE A 203 2.41 19.94 -6.90
N LEU A 204 1.13 19.71 -6.64
CA LEU A 204 0.67 18.65 -5.73
C LEU A 204 0.40 17.32 -6.42
N ARG A 205 0.30 17.27 -7.76
CA ARG A 205 -0.03 16.06 -8.50
C ARG A 205 0.91 14.89 -8.17
N ASP A 206 2.22 15.14 -8.22
CA ASP A 206 3.22 14.10 -7.95
C ASP A 206 3.22 13.70 -6.47
N PHE A 207 2.99 14.67 -5.57
CA PHE A 207 2.80 14.41 -4.14
C PHE A 207 1.61 13.48 -3.91
N PHE A 208 0.41 13.82 -4.41
CA PHE A 208 -0.77 12.98 -4.23
C PHE A 208 -0.57 11.59 -4.83
N HIS A 209 0.01 11.50 -6.02
CA HIS A 209 0.26 10.22 -6.67
C HIS A 209 1.16 9.30 -5.81
N VAL A 210 2.32 9.81 -5.37
CA VAL A 210 3.27 9.03 -4.57
C VAL A 210 2.69 8.70 -3.19
N THR A 211 2.08 9.68 -2.52
CA THR A 211 1.53 9.47 -1.17
C THR A 211 0.36 8.50 -1.19
N LYS A 212 -0.53 8.55 -2.18
CA LYS A 212 -1.63 7.58 -2.31
C LYS A 212 -1.13 6.16 -2.58
N ILE A 213 -0.13 6.00 -3.44
CA ILE A 213 0.53 4.69 -3.64
C ILE A 213 1.10 4.17 -2.31
N GLN A 214 1.79 5.03 -1.55
CA GLN A 214 2.38 4.63 -0.28
C GLN A 214 1.31 4.24 0.76
N VAL A 215 0.23 5.02 0.87
CA VAL A 215 -0.87 4.72 1.79
C VAL A 215 -1.58 3.43 1.40
N ALA A 216 -1.92 3.25 0.13
CA ALA A 216 -2.54 2.04 -0.38
C ALA A 216 -1.65 0.80 -0.18
N ALA A 217 -0.34 0.95 -0.37
CA ALA A 217 0.61 -0.13 -0.14
C ALA A 217 0.64 -0.56 1.34
N GLN A 218 0.72 0.41 2.26
CA GLN A 218 0.72 0.12 3.70
C GLN A 218 -0.62 -0.48 4.17
N LEU A 219 -1.75 0.04 3.68
CA LEU A 219 -3.07 -0.52 3.97
C LEU A 219 -3.15 -1.99 3.56
N SER A 220 -2.80 -2.31 2.32
CA SER A 220 -2.85 -3.67 1.80
C SER A 220 -1.91 -4.63 2.57
N GLN A 221 -0.74 -4.14 3.01
CA GLN A 221 0.17 -4.92 3.86
C GLN A 221 -0.43 -5.24 5.24
N ILE A 222 -1.06 -4.24 5.87
CA ILE A 222 -1.70 -4.42 7.18
C ILE A 222 -2.90 -5.36 7.07
N GLU A 223 -3.71 -5.22 6.02
CA GLU A 223 -4.85 -6.11 5.77
C GLU A 223 -4.41 -7.56 5.61
N PHE A 224 -3.35 -7.81 4.85
CA PHE A 224 -2.79 -9.16 4.73
C PHE A 224 -2.27 -9.67 6.09
N SER A 225 -1.59 -8.82 6.86
CA SER A 225 -1.05 -9.20 8.17
C SER A 225 -2.16 -9.55 9.17
N LEU A 226 -3.23 -8.75 9.22
CA LEU A 226 -4.41 -9.01 10.04
C LEU A 226 -5.09 -10.32 9.61
N TYR A 227 -5.24 -10.53 8.30
CA TYR A 227 -5.82 -11.76 7.77
C TYR A 227 -5.02 -13.00 8.19
N VAL A 228 -3.69 -12.97 8.10
CA VAL A 228 -2.83 -14.07 8.54
C VAL A 228 -2.98 -14.32 10.05
N SER A 229 -2.97 -13.27 10.86
CA SER A 229 -3.17 -13.37 12.31
C SER A 229 -4.52 -14.01 12.65
N GLU A 230 -5.61 -13.59 12.01
CA GLU A 230 -6.95 -14.16 12.21
C GLU A 230 -6.99 -15.65 11.81
N LYS A 231 -6.30 -16.04 10.72
CA LYS A 231 -6.19 -17.44 10.31
C LYS A 231 -5.35 -18.27 11.27
N ILE A 232 -4.28 -17.72 11.84
CA ILE A 232 -3.46 -18.41 12.86
C ILE A 232 -4.26 -18.60 14.15
N GLU A 233 -4.97 -17.56 14.61
CA GLU A 233 -5.84 -17.65 15.78
C GLU A 233 -6.96 -18.68 15.56
N PHE A 234 -7.57 -18.69 14.37
CA PHE A 234 -8.53 -19.72 13.99
C PHE A 234 -7.94 -21.13 14.13
N LEU A 235 -6.72 -21.38 13.65
CA LEU A 235 -6.06 -22.68 13.83
C LEU A 235 -5.79 -22.99 15.30
N MET A 236 -5.27 -22.05 16.08
CA MET A 236 -5.00 -22.25 17.50
C MET A 236 -6.26 -22.61 18.31
N ASN A 237 -7.40 -22.03 17.94
CA ASN A 237 -8.67 -22.24 18.64
C ASN A 237 -9.42 -23.51 18.20
N ASN A 238 -9.12 -24.07 17.02
CA ASN A 238 -9.88 -25.18 16.44
C ASN A 238 -9.11 -26.50 16.36
N LEU A 239 -7.77 -26.49 16.44
CA LEU A 239 -6.97 -27.71 16.38
C LEU A 239 -6.90 -28.41 17.74
N GLN A 240 -7.10 -29.73 17.75
CA GLN A 240 -6.97 -30.55 18.95
C GLN A 240 -5.68 -31.38 18.92
N TYR A 241 -5.01 -31.51 20.06
CA TYR A 241 -3.81 -32.34 20.18
C TYR A 241 -4.14 -33.69 20.85
N PRO A 242 -3.56 -34.81 20.38
CA PRO A 242 -2.65 -34.92 19.23
C PRO A 242 -3.37 -34.70 17.90
N LEU A 243 -2.68 -34.07 16.95
CA LEU A 243 -3.24 -33.77 15.63
C LEU A 243 -3.63 -35.06 14.90
N ASP A 244 -4.75 -35.01 14.18
CA ASP A 244 -5.15 -36.05 13.24
C ASP A 244 -5.17 -35.54 11.79
N GLY A 245 -5.61 -36.37 10.84
CA GLY A 245 -5.69 -36.00 9.44
C GLY A 245 -6.83 -35.04 9.09
N ALA A 246 -7.88 -34.93 9.92
CA ALA A 246 -8.87 -33.88 9.77
C ALA A 246 -8.27 -32.52 10.15
N ASP A 247 -7.50 -32.46 11.25
CA ASP A 247 -6.72 -31.29 11.65
C ASP A 247 -5.73 -30.87 10.55
N LEU A 248 -4.97 -31.82 9.98
CA LEU A 248 -4.07 -31.55 8.85
C LEU A 248 -4.81 -31.03 7.62
N SER A 249 -6.04 -31.48 7.39
CA SER A 249 -6.87 -30.98 6.29
C SER A 249 -7.28 -29.53 6.52
N VAL A 250 -7.62 -29.15 7.75
CA VAL A 250 -7.94 -27.78 8.14
C VAL A 250 -6.70 -26.88 8.02
N ILE A 251 -5.53 -27.34 8.46
CA ILE A 251 -4.25 -26.63 8.31
C ILE A 251 -3.94 -26.40 6.84
N GLY A 252 -4.06 -27.43 6.00
CA GLY A 252 -3.79 -27.32 4.56
C GLY A 252 -4.74 -26.37 3.85
N GLN A 253 -6.05 -26.44 4.13
CA GLN A 253 -7.03 -25.49 3.58
C GLN A 253 -6.74 -24.04 4.02
N THR A 254 -6.42 -23.85 5.30
CA THR A 254 -6.05 -22.52 5.82
C THR A 254 -4.79 -21.98 5.17
N THR A 255 -3.80 -22.84 4.91
CA THR A 255 -2.57 -22.48 4.22
C THR A 255 -2.86 -22.05 2.76
N ILE A 256 -3.72 -22.78 2.05
CA ILE A 256 -4.14 -22.43 0.69
C ILE A 256 -4.82 -21.05 0.67
N ASP A 257 -5.72 -20.79 1.62
CA ASP A 257 -6.40 -19.50 1.78
C ASP A 257 -5.41 -18.34 1.98
N ILE A 258 -4.42 -18.52 2.85
CA ILE A 258 -3.36 -17.52 3.10
C ILE A 258 -2.55 -17.26 1.84
N ILE A 259 -2.13 -18.30 1.12
CA ILE A 259 -1.34 -18.13 -0.11
C ILE A 259 -2.17 -17.41 -1.18
N ARG A 260 -3.47 -17.73 -1.32
CA ARG A 260 -4.36 -17.00 -2.24
C ARG A 260 -4.44 -15.51 -1.90
N HIS A 261 -4.55 -15.16 -0.63
CA HIS A 261 -4.56 -13.76 -0.18
C HIS A 261 -3.21 -13.06 -0.43
N LEU A 262 -2.10 -13.77 -0.26
CA LEU A 262 -0.77 -13.25 -0.61
C LEU A 262 -0.65 -12.96 -2.11
N LEU A 263 -1.21 -13.82 -2.97
CA LEU A 263 -1.25 -13.57 -4.42
C LEU A 263 -2.09 -12.33 -4.77
N ASN A 264 -3.19 -12.10 -4.06
CA ASN A 264 -3.98 -10.88 -4.23
C ASN A 264 -3.21 -9.64 -3.78
N TYR A 265 -2.61 -9.68 -2.59
CA TYR A 265 -1.73 -8.61 -2.09
C TYR A 265 -0.62 -8.25 -3.09
N THR A 266 0.10 -9.25 -3.61
CA THR A 266 1.16 -9.01 -4.60
C THR A 266 0.63 -8.45 -5.92
N THR A 267 -0.59 -8.82 -6.32
CA THR A 267 -1.26 -8.22 -7.50
C THR A 267 -1.53 -6.74 -7.26
N THR A 268 -2.11 -6.38 -6.12
CA THR A 268 -2.35 -4.97 -5.76
C THR A 268 -1.05 -4.16 -5.72
N MET A 269 0.04 -4.71 -5.16
CA MET A 269 1.34 -4.02 -5.16
C MET A 269 1.88 -3.77 -6.57
N MET A 270 1.71 -4.71 -7.49
CA MET A 270 2.12 -4.54 -8.89
C MET A 270 1.29 -3.47 -9.59
N GLU A 271 -0.03 -3.45 -9.39
CA GLU A 271 -0.93 -2.46 -9.99
C GLU A 271 -0.65 -1.04 -9.48
N LEU A 272 -0.21 -0.90 -8.23
CA LEU A 272 0.17 0.39 -7.64
C LEU A 272 1.51 0.92 -8.16
N GLN A 273 2.39 0.06 -8.67
CA GLN A 273 3.71 0.42 -9.17
C GLN A 273 3.74 0.25 -10.70
N ASP A 274 3.30 1.28 -11.40
CA ASP A 274 3.40 1.34 -12.87
C ASP A 274 4.85 1.10 -13.32
N ASN A 275 5.03 0.26 -14.35
CA ASN A 275 6.29 -0.01 -15.05
C ASN A 275 7.38 -0.80 -14.30
N ILE A 276 7.05 -1.73 -13.40
CA ILE A 276 8.06 -2.70 -12.93
C ILE A 276 8.46 -3.63 -14.11
N PRO A 277 9.76 -3.71 -14.47
CA PRO A 277 10.22 -4.72 -15.42
C PRO A 277 9.98 -6.12 -14.85
N GLY A 278 9.26 -6.97 -15.60
CA GLY A 278 9.02 -8.37 -15.19
C GLY A 278 7.60 -8.71 -14.73
N VAL A 279 6.66 -7.75 -14.74
CA VAL A 279 5.27 -7.95 -14.30
C VAL A 279 4.56 -9.09 -15.05
N ASN A 280 4.80 -9.22 -16.36
CA ASN A 280 4.21 -10.30 -17.17
C ASN A 280 4.69 -11.70 -16.73
N GLN A 281 5.96 -11.84 -16.36
CA GLN A 281 6.50 -13.07 -15.80
C GLN A 281 5.88 -13.36 -14.44
N LEU A 282 5.70 -12.34 -13.60
CA LEU A 282 5.08 -12.51 -12.29
C LEU A 282 3.62 -12.95 -12.39
N HIS A 283 2.83 -12.38 -13.32
CA HIS A 283 1.46 -12.84 -13.59
C HIS A 283 1.41 -14.30 -14.04
N SER A 284 2.34 -14.72 -14.90
CA SER A 284 2.43 -16.12 -15.35
C SER A 284 2.74 -17.07 -14.20
N ILE A 285 3.66 -16.69 -13.31
CA ILE A 285 4.00 -17.44 -12.09
C ILE A 285 2.79 -17.50 -11.16
N GLN A 286 2.12 -16.38 -10.89
CA GLN A 286 0.93 -16.35 -10.05
C GLN A 286 -0.19 -17.25 -10.59
N PHE A 287 -0.42 -17.26 -11.90
CA PHE A 287 -1.40 -18.14 -12.54
C PHE A 287 -1.06 -19.62 -12.31
N GLN A 288 0.21 -20.00 -12.48
CA GLN A 288 0.65 -21.37 -12.20
C GLN A 288 0.47 -21.74 -10.72
N ILE A 289 0.82 -20.84 -9.79
CA ILE A 289 0.61 -21.08 -8.35
C ILE A 289 -0.88 -21.32 -8.06
N LYS A 290 -1.79 -20.50 -8.63
CA LYS A 290 -3.24 -20.69 -8.46
C LYS A 290 -3.70 -22.07 -8.93
N LEU A 291 -3.23 -22.51 -10.11
CA LEU A 291 -3.54 -23.86 -10.61
C LEU A 291 -3.08 -24.96 -9.65
N TYR A 292 -1.86 -24.87 -9.12
CA TYR A 292 -1.38 -25.86 -8.15
C TYR A 292 -2.19 -25.83 -6.85
N LEU A 293 -2.54 -24.65 -6.34
CA LEU A 293 -3.40 -24.53 -5.15
C LEU A 293 -4.78 -25.15 -5.38
N ASP A 294 -5.37 -24.98 -6.56
CA ASP A 294 -6.67 -25.58 -6.91
C ASP A 294 -6.61 -27.11 -7.00
N VAL A 295 -5.48 -27.67 -7.45
CA VAL A 295 -5.25 -29.12 -7.43
C VAL A 295 -5.09 -29.62 -5.99
N ILE A 296 -4.27 -28.96 -5.18
CA ILE A 296 -4.04 -29.33 -3.77
C ILE A 296 -5.34 -29.22 -2.97
N GLU A 297 -6.15 -28.17 -3.19
CA GLU A 297 -7.43 -28.00 -2.51
C GLU A 297 -8.42 -29.12 -2.86
N ARG A 298 -8.48 -29.52 -4.14
CA ARG A 298 -9.32 -30.65 -4.56
C ARG A 298 -8.81 -31.98 -3.99
N TRP A 299 -7.49 -32.13 -3.86
CA TRP A 299 -6.86 -33.29 -3.25
C TRP A 299 -7.16 -33.41 -1.76
N ILE A 300 -6.97 -32.35 -0.99
CA ILE A 300 -7.17 -32.38 0.46
C ILE A 300 -8.64 -32.60 0.85
N LYS A 301 -9.58 -32.26 -0.06
CA LYS A 301 -11.02 -32.51 0.09
C LYS A 301 -11.45 -33.92 -0.33
N GLN A 302 -10.54 -34.76 -0.84
CA GLN A 302 -10.87 -36.16 -1.15
C GLN A 302 -11.22 -36.92 0.14
N PRO A 303 -12.29 -37.74 0.16
CA PRO A 303 -12.83 -38.33 1.39
C PRO A 303 -11.85 -39.25 2.13
N ASN A 304 -10.92 -39.88 1.42
CA ASN A 304 -9.96 -40.82 2.02
C ASN A 304 -8.70 -40.13 2.56
N VAL A 305 -8.43 -38.88 2.16
CA VAL A 305 -7.18 -38.19 2.52
C VAL A 305 -7.05 -37.94 4.02
N PRO A 306 -8.07 -37.44 4.75
CA PRO A 306 -7.97 -37.26 6.20
C PRO A 306 -7.65 -38.57 6.92
N PHE A 307 -8.31 -39.67 6.56
CA PHE A 307 -8.04 -40.97 7.17
C PHE A 307 -6.60 -41.45 6.93
N LEU A 308 -6.10 -41.32 5.69
CA LEU A 308 -4.73 -41.70 5.34
C LEU A 308 -3.70 -40.85 6.08
N LEU A 309 -3.91 -39.53 6.15
CA LEU A 309 -3.05 -38.64 6.91
C LEU A 309 -3.00 -39.01 8.40
N SER A 310 -4.15 -39.36 9.00
CA SER A 310 -4.19 -39.89 10.37
C SER A 310 -3.35 -41.16 10.53
N SER A 311 -3.46 -42.11 9.60
CA SER A 311 -2.68 -43.35 9.63
C SER A 311 -1.18 -43.08 9.49
N MET A 312 -0.79 -42.16 8.60
CA MET A 312 0.59 -41.75 8.37
C MET A 312 1.23 -41.12 9.62
N LEU A 313 0.48 -40.34 10.39
CA LEU A 313 0.96 -39.79 11.68
C LEU A 313 1.29 -40.89 12.70
N GLN A 314 0.72 -42.09 12.57
CA GLN A 314 0.96 -43.23 13.48
C GLN A 314 2.12 -44.14 13.03
N TRP A 315 2.75 -43.89 11.87
CA TRP A 315 3.83 -44.75 11.36
C TRP A 315 5.03 -44.91 12.31
N GLY A 316 5.27 -43.92 13.18
CA GLY A 316 6.36 -43.95 14.16
C GLY A 316 6.08 -44.80 15.41
N ASN A 317 4.85 -45.31 15.57
CA ASN A 317 4.51 -46.11 16.75
C ASN A 317 5.01 -47.54 16.63
N SER A 318 5.45 -48.13 17.74
CA SER A 318 5.95 -49.50 17.81
C SER A 318 4.93 -50.57 17.43
N SER A 319 3.64 -50.23 17.43
CA SER A 319 2.54 -51.09 16.99
C SER A 319 2.30 -51.08 15.48
N THR A 320 2.93 -50.17 14.73
CA THR A 320 2.72 -50.03 13.29
C THR A 320 3.63 -50.98 12.53
N ILE A 321 3.04 -51.83 11.69
CA ILE A 321 3.76 -52.81 10.88
C ILE A 321 4.06 -52.22 9.50
N PHE A 322 5.16 -52.62 8.87
CA PHE A 322 5.68 -52.01 7.64
C PHE A 322 4.69 -52.10 6.47
N SER A 323 3.94 -53.20 6.37
CA SER A 323 2.89 -53.39 5.34
C SER A 323 1.76 -52.37 5.43
N THR A 324 1.47 -51.83 6.62
CA THR A 324 0.50 -50.74 6.80
C THR A 324 1.00 -49.47 6.13
N SER A 325 2.26 -49.09 6.35
CA SER A 325 2.84 -47.87 5.75
C SER A 325 2.90 -47.96 4.22
N VAL A 326 3.25 -49.13 3.68
CA VAL A 326 3.25 -49.35 2.22
C VAL A 326 1.83 -49.26 1.63
N ARG A 327 0.83 -49.82 2.33
CA ARG A 327 -0.59 -49.72 1.93
C ARG A 327 -1.07 -48.28 1.94
N ASP A 328 -0.77 -47.54 3.01
CA ASP A 328 -1.18 -46.14 3.16
C ASP A 328 -0.58 -45.27 2.04
N LEU A 329 0.70 -45.45 1.72
CA LEU A 329 1.34 -44.76 0.60
C LEU A 329 0.68 -45.08 -0.75
N ASN A 330 0.35 -46.37 -0.98
CA ASN A 330 -0.34 -46.79 -2.18
C ASN A 330 -1.73 -46.15 -2.30
N LEU A 331 -2.49 -46.11 -1.22
CA LEU A 331 -3.80 -45.46 -1.17
C LEU A 331 -3.68 -43.95 -1.36
N LEU A 332 -2.64 -43.32 -0.82
CA LEU A 332 -2.37 -41.89 -1.01
C LEU A 332 -2.17 -41.56 -2.50
N LEU A 333 -1.36 -42.36 -3.22
CA LEU A 333 -1.16 -42.18 -4.67
C LEU A 333 -2.47 -42.31 -5.45
N GLN A 334 -3.34 -43.25 -5.07
CA GLN A 334 -4.66 -43.42 -5.70
C GLN A 334 -5.57 -42.20 -5.49
N THR A 335 -5.41 -41.44 -4.40
CA THR A 335 -6.19 -40.20 -4.20
C THR A 335 -5.82 -39.07 -5.16
N VAL A 336 -4.65 -39.14 -5.80
CA VAL A 336 -4.16 -38.14 -6.76
C VAL A 336 -4.61 -38.45 -8.19
N ALA A 337 -4.83 -39.73 -8.52
CA ALA A 337 -5.24 -40.18 -9.85
C ALA A 337 -6.44 -39.42 -10.48
N PRO A 338 -7.53 -39.09 -9.76
CA PRO A 338 -8.66 -38.35 -10.37
C PRO A 338 -8.38 -36.86 -10.62
N LEU A 339 -7.19 -36.35 -10.23
CA LEU A 339 -6.85 -34.92 -10.27
C LEU A 339 -5.79 -34.59 -11.32
N ILE A 340 -5.27 -35.61 -11.99
CA ILE A 340 -4.19 -35.52 -12.98
C ILE A 340 -4.65 -36.05 -14.33
N ASP A 341 -3.82 -35.84 -15.35
CA ASP A 341 -4.07 -36.31 -16.71
C ASP A 341 -4.19 -37.84 -16.80
N GLU A 342 -4.99 -38.33 -17.76
CA GLU A 342 -5.29 -39.75 -17.95
C GLU A 342 -4.03 -40.60 -18.15
N ASP A 343 -3.05 -40.09 -18.89
CA ASP A 343 -1.80 -40.83 -19.16
C ASP A 343 -0.99 -41.01 -17.86
N VAL A 344 -0.94 -39.96 -17.03
CA VAL A 344 -0.25 -39.99 -15.73
C VAL A 344 -1.02 -40.86 -14.74
N ALA A 345 -2.36 -40.83 -14.77
CA ALA A 345 -3.20 -41.69 -13.95
C ALA A 345 -3.01 -43.18 -14.27
N ALA A 346 -2.91 -43.54 -15.56
CA ALA A 346 -2.62 -44.91 -16.00
C ALA A 346 -1.24 -45.39 -15.53
N PHE A 347 -0.24 -44.50 -15.55
CA PHE A 347 1.08 -44.79 -15.02
C PHE A 347 1.06 -45.00 -13.50
N LEU A 348 0.37 -44.13 -12.74
CA LEU A 348 0.21 -44.31 -11.29
C LEU A 348 -0.51 -45.63 -10.94
N LEU A 349 -1.53 -46.02 -11.70
CA LEU A 349 -2.22 -47.29 -11.50
C LEU A 349 -1.28 -48.49 -11.66
N THR A 350 -0.33 -48.41 -12.60
CA THR A 350 0.69 -49.45 -12.80
C THR A 350 1.61 -49.54 -11.57
N ILE A 351 2.09 -48.41 -11.07
CA ILE A 351 2.88 -48.34 -9.83
C ILE A 351 2.09 -48.90 -8.65
N THR A 352 0.79 -48.58 -8.55
CA THR A 352 -0.10 -49.09 -7.52
C THR A 352 -0.21 -50.61 -7.54
N ASN A 353 -0.39 -51.21 -8.72
CA ASN A 353 -0.50 -52.66 -8.88
C ASN A 353 0.78 -53.40 -8.50
N ILE A 354 1.93 -52.79 -8.76
CA ILE A 354 3.25 -53.33 -8.39
C ILE A 354 3.46 -53.22 -6.88
N THR A 355 3.16 -52.04 -6.32
CA THR A 355 3.27 -51.75 -4.89
C THR A 355 2.40 -52.71 -4.08
N GLU A 356 1.17 -52.98 -4.52
CA GLU A 356 0.28 -53.94 -3.86
C GLU A 356 0.81 -55.38 -3.91
N ALA A 357 1.42 -55.80 -5.02
CA ALA A 357 2.01 -57.13 -5.14
C ALA A 357 3.20 -57.31 -4.18
N PHE A 358 4.06 -56.31 -4.05
CA PHE A 358 5.16 -56.35 -3.07
C PHE A 358 4.66 -56.18 -1.63
N ASN A 359 3.61 -55.41 -1.39
CA ASN A 359 3.01 -55.28 -0.07
C ASN A 359 2.48 -56.63 0.47
N ASN A 360 1.96 -57.49 -0.41
CA ASN A 360 1.56 -58.83 -0.05
C ASN A 360 2.75 -59.70 0.41
N ALA A 361 3.89 -59.61 -0.27
CA ALA A 361 5.11 -60.31 0.14
C ALA A 361 5.61 -59.83 1.51
N ILE A 362 5.59 -58.51 1.75
CA ILE A 362 5.93 -57.91 3.05
C ILE A 362 5.00 -58.43 4.15
N ARG A 363 3.69 -58.41 3.93
CA ARG A 363 2.69 -58.89 4.89
C ARG A 363 2.92 -60.36 5.27
N ILE A 364 3.38 -61.19 4.33
CA ILE A 364 3.73 -62.59 4.59
C ILE A 364 5.01 -62.68 5.42
N ALA A 365 6.04 -61.91 5.09
CA ALA A 365 7.30 -61.88 5.84
C ALA A 365 7.13 -61.40 7.30
N GLU A 366 6.11 -60.57 7.56
CA GLU A 366 5.75 -60.11 8.91
C GLU A 366 5.12 -61.21 9.77
N GLN A 367 4.66 -62.32 9.18
CA GLN A 367 4.14 -63.46 9.93
C GLN A 367 5.28 -64.37 10.42
N PRO A 368 5.26 -64.82 11.68
CA PRO A 368 6.31 -65.67 12.23
C PRO A 368 6.52 -66.95 11.41
N GLY A 369 7.73 -67.14 10.88
CA GLY A 369 8.13 -68.38 10.16
C GLY A 369 7.81 -68.42 8.67
N GLU A 370 7.18 -67.39 8.11
CA GLU A 370 6.68 -67.39 6.73
C GLU A 370 7.67 -66.85 5.68
N LEU A 371 8.83 -66.33 6.09
CA LEU A 371 9.89 -65.83 5.19
C LEU A 371 10.44 -66.86 4.20
N GLN A 372 10.28 -68.15 4.48
CA GLN A 372 10.75 -69.25 3.64
C GLN A 372 9.62 -70.02 2.95
N SER A 373 8.37 -69.55 3.08
CA SER A 373 7.24 -70.26 2.49
C SER A 373 7.19 -70.06 0.96
N ASP A 374 6.70 -71.06 0.25
CA ASP A 374 6.46 -70.97 -1.20
C ASP A 374 5.52 -69.79 -1.54
N VAL A 375 4.65 -69.41 -0.60
CA VAL A 375 3.71 -68.29 -0.70
C VAL A 375 4.45 -66.95 -0.72
N PHE A 376 5.51 -66.79 0.09
CA PHE A 376 6.37 -65.60 0.07
C PHE A 376 7.11 -65.47 -1.26
N ILE A 377 7.75 -66.56 -1.72
CA ILE A 377 8.49 -66.59 -2.98
C ILE A 377 7.57 -66.29 -4.17
N ALA A 378 6.38 -66.90 -4.23
CA ALA A 378 5.39 -66.64 -5.26
C ALA A 378 4.92 -65.17 -5.28
N SER A 379 4.77 -64.55 -4.11
CA SER A 379 4.36 -63.15 -3.98
C SER A 379 5.44 -62.19 -4.50
N ILE A 380 6.72 -62.46 -4.22
CA ILE A 380 7.84 -61.69 -4.78
C ILE A 380 7.90 -61.84 -6.31
N LEU A 381 7.81 -63.07 -6.83
CA LEU A 381 7.84 -63.32 -8.28
C LEU A 381 6.69 -62.61 -9.00
N THR A 382 5.51 -62.55 -8.37
CA THR A 382 4.37 -61.79 -8.89
C THR A 382 4.67 -60.30 -8.98
N GLY A 383 5.29 -59.71 -7.95
CA GLY A 383 5.72 -58.31 -7.96
C GLY A 383 6.74 -58.01 -9.06
N ILE A 384 7.75 -58.87 -9.21
CA ILE A 384 8.78 -58.76 -10.26
C ILE A 384 8.12 -58.85 -11.64
N HIS A 385 7.24 -59.83 -11.85
CA HIS A 385 6.56 -60.00 -13.13
C HIS A 385 5.74 -58.76 -13.52
N ARG A 386 5.02 -58.14 -12.57
CA ARG A 386 4.28 -56.90 -12.81
C ARG A 386 5.20 -55.71 -13.08
N ALA A 387 6.35 -55.62 -12.42
CA ALA A 387 7.33 -54.56 -12.67
C ALA A 387 7.93 -54.65 -14.08
N LEU A 388 8.22 -55.87 -14.54
CA LEU A 388 8.72 -56.13 -15.90
C LEU A 388 7.68 -55.84 -17.00
N GLN A 389 6.40 -55.73 -16.64
CA GLN A 389 5.31 -55.38 -17.56
C GLN A 389 5.08 -53.87 -17.70
N ILE A 390 5.79 -53.01 -16.96
CA ILE A 390 5.71 -51.55 -17.16
C ILE A 390 6.14 -51.25 -18.60
N PRO A 391 5.26 -50.69 -19.45
CA PRO A 391 5.68 -50.19 -20.75
C PRO A 391 6.69 -49.08 -20.51
N GLY A 392 7.96 -49.31 -20.87
CA GLY A 392 9.02 -48.34 -20.62
C GLY A 392 8.73 -47.00 -21.30
N PRO A 393 8.78 -45.87 -20.59
CA PRO A 393 8.79 -44.57 -21.26
C PRO A 393 10.21 -44.37 -21.84
N VAL A 394 10.33 -44.38 -23.17
CA VAL A 394 11.40 -43.68 -23.92
C VAL A 394 12.82 -43.83 -23.33
N MET A 395 13.25 -45.04 -22.99
CA MET A 395 14.66 -45.38 -22.87
C MET A 395 14.92 -46.58 -23.78
N GLY A 396 16.07 -46.57 -24.45
CA GLY A 396 16.44 -47.51 -25.51
C GLY A 396 16.45 -48.99 -25.07
N PRO A 397 16.98 -49.90 -25.91
CA PRO A 397 16.85 -51.35 -25.72
C PRO A 397 17.28 -51.78 -24.30
N PRO A 398 16.59 -52.80 -23.74
CA PRO A 398 16.76 -53.23 -22.36
C PRO A 398 18.22 -53.52 -22.03
N SER A 399 18.63 -53.14 -20.82
CA SER A 399 20.00 -53.33 -20.37
C SER A 399 20.33 -54.83 -20.24
N PRO A 400 21.61 -55.23 -20.34
CA PRO A 400 22.01 -56.64 -20.22
C PRO A 400 21.52 -57.32 -18.93
N ALA A 401 21.27 -56.56 -17.86
CA ALA A 401 20.73 -57.07 -16.60
C ALA A 401 19.27 -57.57 -16.73
N GLU A 402 18.45 -56.93 -17.56
CA GLU A 402 17.05 -57.32 -17.81
C GLU A 402 16.97 -58.59 -18.67
N GLN A 403 17.95 -58.82 -19.54
CA GLN A 403 18.05 -60.06 -20.34
C GLN A 403 18.45 -61.28 -19.51
N VAL A 404 19.28 -61.09 -18.47
CA VAL A 404 19.71 -62.18 -17.59
C VAL A 404 18.56 -62.71 -16.74
N CYS A 405 17.68 -61.84 -16.22
CA CYS A 405 16.49 -62.30 -15.48
C CYS A 405 15.48 -63.04 -16.37
N MET A 406 15.36 -62.65 -17.65
CA MET A 406 14.45 -63.30 -18.59
C MET A 406 14.98 -64.67 -19.04
N HIS A 407 16.30 -64.85 -19.17
CA HIS A 407 16.93 -66.11 -19.57
C HIS A 407 16.80 -67.23 -18.51
N VAL A 408 16.80 -66.87 -17.22
CA VAL A 408 16.61 -67.86 -16.14
C VAL A 408 15.20 -68.47 -16.18
N TYR A 409 14.19 -67.67 -16.56
CA TYR A 409 12.79 -68.13 -16.64
C TYR A 409 12.51 -69.12 -17.78
N VAL A 410 13.21 -69.00 -18.91
CA VAL A 410 13.07 -69.94 -20.04
C VAL A 410 13.80 -71.26 -19.76
N SER A 411 14.88 -71.24 -18.96
CA SER A 411 15.64 -72.46 -18.63
C SER A 411 15.01 -73.36 -17.55
N GLN A 412 14.09 -72.84 -16.72
CA GLN A 412 13.47 -73.61 -15.63
C GLN A 412 12.07 -74.17 -15.93
N SER A 413 11.53 -73.91 -17.13
CA SER A 413 10.20 -74.41 -17.55
C SER A 413 10.22 -75.57 -18.54
N GLY A 414 11.39 -76.19 -18.80
CA GLY A 414 11.51 -77.33 -19.70
C GLY A 414 12.48 -78.40 -19.20
N HIS A 415 11.95 -79.62 -19.04
CA HIS A 415 12.63 -80.90 -18.76
C HIS A 415 12.95 -81.22 -17.29
N TRP A 416 11.96 -81.88 -16.67
CA TRP A 416 12.23 -83.05 -15.85
C TRP A 416 12.58 -84.21 -16.80
N ASP A 417 13.84 -84.62 -16.84
CA ASP A 417 14.21 -85.94 -17.36
C ASP A 417 14.76 -86.78 -16.21
N THR A 418 13.99 -87.80 -15.87
CA THR A 418 14.38 -88.94 -15.06
C THR A 418 15.35 -89.81 -15.85
N SER A 419 16.58 -90.02 -15.36
CA SER A 419 17.35 -91.29 -15.48
C SER A 419 18.67 -91.20 -14.71
N ASP A 420 18.91 -92.25 -13.92
CA ASP A 420 20.07 -92.67 -13.10
C ASP A 420 20.45 -91.87 -11.84
#